data_AF-A0A2T4CSJ9-F1
#
_entry.id   AF-A0A2T4CSJ9-F1
#
_cell.length_a   1.000
_cell.length_b   1.000
_cell.length_c   1.000
_cell.angle_alpha   90.00
_cell.angle_beta   90.00
_cell.angle_gamma   90.00
#
_symmetry.space_group_name_H-M   'P 1'
#
loop_
_entity.id
_entity.type
_entity.pdbx_description
1 polymer ?
#
loop_
_entity_poly.entity_id
_entity_poly.type
_entity_poly.pdbx_seq_one_letter_code
_entity_poly.pdbx_strand_id
1 'polypeptide(L)' 'AEPAHVQAAIEAGAAGAISGSAVVKIIEQNLDQPAAMLTQLTHFVRTMKAATGKL' A
#
# COMPACT_ATOMS: atom_id res chain seq x y z
N ALA A 1 4.69 -3.50 4.41
CA ALA A 1 4.27 -4.09 3.14
C ALA A 1 4.95 -3.31 2.04
N GLU A 2 5.55 -4.02 1.08
CA GLU A 2 6.35 -3.42 0.02
C GLU A 2 5.76 -3.78 -1.33
N PRO A 3 5.96 -2.94 -2.37
CA PRO A 3 5.45 -3.23 -3.71
C PRO A 3 5.97 -4.58 -4.23
N ALA A 4 7.21 -4.94 -3.91
CA ALA A 4 7.80 -6.23 -4.27
C ALA A 4 7.01 -7.43 -3.71
N HIS A 5 6.41 -7.32 -2.52
CA HIS A 5 5.57 -8.38 -1.96
C HIS A 5 4.23 -8.51 -2.72
N VAL A 6 3.68 -7.40 -3.21
CA VAL A 6 2.46 -7.40 -4.05
C VAL A 6 2.76 -8.09 -5.38
N GLN A 7 3.86 -7.71 -6.02
CA GLN A 7 4.30 -8.32 -7.28
C GLN A 7 4.56 -9.82 -7.11
N ALA A 8 5.32 -10.22 -6.08
CA ALA A 8 5.61 -11.62 -5.80
C ALA A 8 4.33 -12.45 -5.55
N ALA A 9 3.33 -11.90 -4.85
CA ALA A 9 2.06 -12.60 -4.64
C ALA A 9 1.33 -12.87 -5.96
N ILE A 10 1.33 -11.91 -6.88
CA ILE A 10 0.70 -12.06 -8.19
C ILE A 10 1.50 -13.01 -9.09
N GLU A 11 2.82 -12.92 -9.10
CA GLU A 11 3.70 -13.84 -9.82
C GLU A 11 3.55 -15.29 -9.33
N ALA A 12 3.27 -15.48 -8.03
CA ALA A 12 2.94 -16.78 -7.44
C ALA A 12 1.52 -17.28 -7.80
N GLY A 13 0.75 -16.54 -8.60
CA GLY A 13 -0.58 -16.93 -9.09
C GLY A 13 -1.75 -16.43 -8.23
N ALA A 14 -1.52 -15.59 -7.21
CA ALA A 14 -2.61 -14.98 -6.46
C ALA A 14 -3.33 -13.90 -7.31
N ALA A 15 -4.63 -13.74 -7.09
CA ALA A 15 -5.41 -12.70 -7.76
C ALA A 15 -5.06 -11.27 -7.28
N GLY A 16 -4.37 -11.14 -6.15
CA GLY A 16 -3.96 -9.87 -5.56
C GLY A 16 -3.32 -10.04 -4.18
N ALA A 17 -3.11 -8.93 -3.49
CA ALA A 17 -2.52 -8.88 -2.15
C ALA A 17 -3.28 -7.91 -1.23
N ILE A 18 -3.26 -8.17 0.08
CA ILE A 18 -3.87 -7.33 1.11
C ILE A 18 -2.75 -6.78 2.01
N SER A 19 -2.78 -5.48 2.29
CA SER A 19 -1.82 -4.81 3.19
C SER A 19 -2.55 -4.04 4.30
N GLY A 20 -2.74 -4.68 5.46
CA GLY A 20 -3.38 -4.06 6.63
C GLY A 20 -2.42 -3.21 7.47
N SER A 21 -1.47 -3.84 8.17
CA SER A 21 -0.62 -3.16 9.17
C SER A 21 0.19 -2.00 8.62
N ALA A 22 0.59 -2.03 7.34
CA ALA A 22 1.32 -0.91 6.74
C ALA A 22 0.44 0.33 6.53
N VAL A 23 -0.85 0.14 6.20
CA VAL A 23 -1.82 1.24 6.11
C VAL A 23 -2.09 1.81 7.48
N VAL A 24 -2.34 0.95 8.47
CA VAL A 24 -2.59 1.37 9.87
C VAL A 24 -1.39 2.12 10.44
N LYS A 25 -0.16 1.69 10.14
CA LYS A 25 1.05 2.38 10.58
C LYS A 25 1.14 3.82 10.04
N ILE A 26 0.71 4.07 8.81
CA ILE A 26 0.66 5.44 8.26
C ILE A 26 -0.37 6.28 9.03
N ILE A 27 -1.51 5.71 9.38
CA ILE A 27 -2.54 6.41 10.18
C ILE A 27 -2.00 6.73 11.57
N GLU A 28 -1.44 5.72 12.25
CA GLU A 28 -0.85 5.83 13.59
C GLU A 28 0.23 6.91 13.66
N GLN A 29 1.07 7.03 12.64
CA GLN A 29 2.16 8.02 12.59
C GLN A 29 1.71 9.46 12.29
N ASN A 30 0.46 9.67 11.88
CA ASN A 30 -0.03 10.97 11.39
C ASN A 30 -1.38 11.38 12.01
N LEU A 31 -1.70 10.92 13.23
CA LEU A 31 -2.99 11.17 13.90
C LEU A 31 -3.36 12.66 13.98
N ASP A 32 -2.39 13.52 14.29
CA ASP A 32 -2.60 14.98 14.40
C ASP A 32 -2.37 15.74 13.08
N GLN A 33 -2.02 15.04 11.99
CA GLN A 33 -1.67 15.63 10.71
C GLN A 33 -2.49 15.00 9.55
N PRO A 34 -3.82 15.24 9.48
CA PRO A 34 -4.69 14.55 8.51
C PRO A 34 -4.30 14.76 7.05
N ALA A 35 -3.84 15.95 6.68
CA ALA A 35 -3.39 16.22 5.31
C ALA A 35 -2.13 15.42 4.93
N ALA A 36 -1.17 15.30 5.86
CA ALA A 36 0.03 14.49 5.67
C ALA A 36 -0.31 12.99 5.59
N MET A 37 -1.20 12.52 6.49
CA MET A 37 -1.73 11.16 6.47
C MET A 37 -2.32 10.81 5.11
N LEU A 38 -3.24 11.63 4.59
CA LEU A 38 -3.88 11.38 3.30
C LEU A 38 -2.89 11.40 2.13
N THR A 39 -1.90 12.31 2.17
CA THR A 39 -0.85 12.38 1.15
C THR A 39 -0.03 11.09 1.14
N GLN A 40 0.41 10.62 2.32
CA GLN A 40 1.19 9.40 2.47
C GLN A 40 0.37 8.14 2.10
N LEU A 41 -0.88 8.06 2.54
CA LEU A 41 -1.80 6.98 2.16
C LEU A 41 -2.01 6.92 0.65
N THR A 42 -2.23 8.07 0.00
CA THR A 42 -2.40 8.15 -1.45
C THR A 42 -1.16 7.65 -2.17
N HIS A 43 0.03 8.12 -1.75
CA HIS A 43 1.30 7.67 -2.31
C HIS A 43 1.50 6.17 -2.12
N PHE A 44 1.26 5.66 -0.92
CA PHE A 44 1.37 4.24 -0.59
C PHE A 44 0.46 3.38 -1.47
N VAL A 45 -0.84 3.71 -1.54
CA VAL A 45 -1.82 2.96 -2.33
C VAL A 45 -1.47 2.98 -3.82
N ARG A 46 -1.06 4.13 -4.37
CA ARG A 46 -0.61 4.22 -5.77
C ARG A 46 0.57 3.30 -6.06
N THR A 47 1.56 3.28 -5.16
CA THR A 47 2.75 2.44 -5.30
C THR A 47 2.40 0.95 -5.23
N MET A 48 1.57 0.55 -4.26
CA MET A 48 1.10 -0.84 -4.14
C MET A 48 0.26 -1.27 -5.36
N LYS A 49 -0.58 -0.37 -5.87
CA LYS A 49 -1.42 -0.63 -7.05
C LYS A 49 -0.59 -0.79 -8.32
N ALA A 50 0.44 0.03 -8.51
CA ALA A 50 1.35 -0.10 -9.65
C ALA A 50 2.02 -1.49 -9.70
N ALA A 51 2.36 -2.04 -8.53
CA ALA A 51 2.90 -3.40 -8.42
C ALA A 51 1.90 -4.52 -8.75
N THR A 52 0.62 -4.22 -8.99
CA THR A 52 -0.33 -5.23 -9.48
C THR A 52 -0.31 -5.44 -10.98
N GLY A 53 0.50 -4.67 -11.73
CA GLY A 53 0.61 -4.79 -13.19
C GLY A 53 -0.66 -4.44 -13.99
N LYS A 54 -1.67 -3.85 -13.35
CA LYS A 54 -2.94 -3.42 -13.99
C LYS A 54 -3.14 -1.93 -13.72
N LEU A 55 -2.92 -1.09 -14.73
CA LEU A 55 -3.30 0.33 -14.74
C LEU A 55 -4.62 0.50 -15.49
#